data_AF-A0A3N5BKW9-F1
#
_entry.id   AF-A0A3N5BKW9-F1
#
_cell.length_a   1.000
_cell.length_b   1.000
_cell.length_c   1.000
_cell.angle_alpha   90.00
_cell.angle_beta   90.00
_cell.angle_gamma   90.00
#
_symmetry.space_group_name_H-M   'P 1'
#
loop_
_entity.id
_entity.type
_entity.pdbx_description
1 polymer ?
#
loop_
_entity_poly.entity_id
_entity_poly.type
_entity_poly.pdbx_seq_one_letter_code
_entity_poly.pdbx_strand_id
1 'polypeptide(L)' 'MSLGGIGIPGLILILIVLLIIFGPSKLPEIGKAFGSSLKEFKKATNDLMSDDSNNSSNQKISDTNDSNKND' A
#
# COMPACT_ATOMS: atom_id res chain seq x y z
N MET A 1 -25.49 25.03 21.00
CA MET A 1 -24.22 25.15 20.25
C MET A 1 -23.69 23.74 20.04
N SER A 2 -23.95 23.11 18.89
CA SER A 2 -23.54 21.71 18.66
C SER A 2 -22.06 21.64 18.30
N LEU A 3 -21.29 20.89 19.09
CA LEU A 3 -19.88 20.58 18.88
C LEU A 3 -19.64 19.58 17.73
N GLY A 4 -20.68 19.20 16.96
CA GLY A 4 -20.59 18.25 15.85
C GLY A 4 -20.10 18.83 14.51
N GLY A 5 -19.69 20.11 14.46
CA GLY A 5 -19.35 20.80 13.21
C GLY A 5 -17.94 20.53 12.65
N ILE A 6 -17.04 19.92 13.43
CA ILE A 6 -15.68 19.58 12.98
C ILE A 6 -15.70 18.16 12.38
N GLY A 7 -16.50 18.00 11.32
CA GLY A 7 -16.48 16.79 10.52
C GLY A 7 -15.32 16.79 9.52
N ILE A 8 -15.52 16.11 8.41
CA ILE A 8 -14.63 16.09 7.25
C ILE A 8 -14.08 17.50 6.87
N PRO A 9 -14.86 18.60 6.91
CA PRO A 9 -14.32 19.94 6.60
C PRO A 9 -13.16 20.39 7.48
N GLY A 10 -13.17 20.04 8.77
CA GLY A 10 -12.08 20.38 9.69
C GLY A 10 -10.80 19.60 9.38
N LEU A 11 -10.92 18.34 9.01
CA LEU A 11 -9.81 17.49 8.61
C LEU A 11 -9.15 18.03 7.32
N ILE A 12 -9.95 18.44 6.32
CA ILE A 12 -9.42 19.08 5.10
C ILE A 12 -8.60 20.32 5.43
N LEU A 13 -9.05 21.19 6.36
CA LEU A 13 -8.33 22.41 6.72
C LEU A 13 -6.93 22.09 7.27
N ILE A 14 -6.85 21.10 8.16
CA ILE A 14 -5.58 20.62 8.73
C ILE A 14 -4.69 20.00 7.65
N LEU A 15 -5.29 19.20 6.75
CA LEU A 15 -4.58 18.61 5.62
C LEU A 15 -3.94 19.70 4.75
N ILE A 16 -4.66 20.78 4.43
CA ILE A 16 -4.14 21.89 3.61
C ILE A 16 -2.92 22.54 4.27
N VAL A 17 -2.97 22.81 5.59
CA VAL A 17 -1.83 23.38 6.31
C VAL A 17 -0.61 22.46 6.24
N LEU A 18 -0.80 21.15 6.46
CA LEU A 18 0.27 20.16 6.33
C LEU A 18 0.79 20.07 4.90
N LEU A 19 -0.08 20.19 3.90
CA LEU A 19 0.29 20.18 2.48
C LEU A 19 1.06 21.43 2.06
N ILE A 20 0.88 22.57 2.72
CA ILE A 20 1.71 23.75 2.45
C ILE A 20 3.13 23.52 2.95
N ILE A 21 3.29 22.88 4.12
CA ILE A 21 4.61 22.60 4.71
C ILE A 21 5.32 21.45 3.97
N PHE A 22 4.62 20.34 3.76
CA PHE A 22 5.19 19.13 3.18
C PHE A 22 5.02 19.04 1.65
N GLY A 23 4.03 19.71 1.06
CA GLY A 23 3.71 19.62 -0.36
C GLY A 23 2.73 18.49 -0.70
N PRO A 24 1.83 18.66 -1.69
CA PRO A 24 0.86 17.63 -2.10
C PRO A 24 1.50 16.37 -2.68
N SER A 25 2.72 16.48 -3.22
CA SER A 25 3.44 15.34 -3.80
C SER A 25 4.00 14.37 -2.75
N LYS A 26 4.18 14.79 -1.49
CA LYS A 26 4.76 13.95 -0.43
C LYS A 26 3.78 12.93 0.13
N LEU A 27 2.48 13.24 0.22
CA LEU A 27 1.46 12.28 0.64
C LEU A 27 1.39 11.02 -0.24
N PRO A 28 1.29 11.10 -1.58
CA PRO A 28 1.26 9.91 -2.44
C PRO A 28 2.60 9.17 -2.46
N GLU A 29 3.73 9.86 -2.29
CA GLU A 29 5.06 9.25 -2.18
C GLU A 29 5.17 8.38 -0.92
N ILE A 30 4.79 8.92 0.24
CA ILE A 30 4.75 8.19 1.52
C ILE A 30 3.70 7.07 1.46
N GLY A 31 2.53 7.33 0.87
CA GLY A 31 1.47 6.32 0.70
C GLY A 31 1.90 5.13 -0.16
N LYS A 32 2.69 5.37 -1.22
CA LYS A 32 3.26 4.28 -2.05
C LYS A 32 4.29 3.47 -1.27
N ALA A 33 5.19 4.12 -0.55
CA ALA A 33 6.21 3.45 0.26
C ALA A 33 5.56 2.61 1.38
N PHE A 34 4.68 3.23 2.16
CA PHE A 34 3.96 2.59 3.26
C PHE A 34 2.99 1.51 2.76
N GLY A 35 2.34 1.73 1.62
CA GLY A 35 1.42 0.78 1.00
C GLY A 35 2.12 -0.51 0.54
N SER A 36 3.33 -0.41 0.00
CA SER A 36 4.14 -1.58 -0.33
C SER A 36 4.51 -2.37 0.92
N SER A 37 4.96 -1.71 1.98
CA SER A 37 5.26 -2.36 3.27
C SER A 37 4.02 -3.02 3.88
N LEU A 38 2.88 -2.35 3.86
CA LEU A 38 1.62 -2.91 4.37
C LEU A 38 1.13 -4.09 3.52
N LYS A 39 1.36 -4.07 2.20
CA LYS A 39 1.03 -5.17 1.28
C LYS A 39 1.87 -6.42 1.58
N GLU A 40 3.17 -6.25 1.79
CA GLU A 40 4.09 -7.33 2.18
C GLU A 40 3.77 -7.84 3.58
N PHE A 41 3.51 -6.95 4.54
CA PHE A 41 3.06 -7.30 5.88
C PHE A 41 1.74 -8.10 5.86
N LYS A 42 0.76 -7.66 5.06
CA LYS A 42 -0.50 -8.39 4.86
C LYS A 42 -0.26 -9.77 4.26
N LYS A 43 0.63 -9.89 3.27
CA LYS A 43 0.97 -11.18 2.65
C LYS A 43 1.62 -12.13 3.66
N ALA A 44 2.62 -11.66 4.40
CA ALA A 44 3.29 -12.45 5.44
C ALA A 44 2.31 -12.87 6.54
N THR A 45 1.46 -11.95 7.00
CA THR A 45 0.42 -12.27 7.99
C THR A 45 -0.58 -13.29 7.45
N ASN A 46 -0.99 -13.18 6.19
CA ASN A 46 -1.87 -14.16 5.56
C ASN A 46 -1.20 -15.53 5.43
N ASP A 47 0.06 -15.59 5.02
CA ASP A 47 0.81 -16.86 4.92
C ASP A 47 0.91 -17.52 6.31
N LEU A 48 1.18 -16.74 7.37
CA LEU A 48 1.20 -17.23 8.76
C LEU A 48 -0.17 -17.69 9.29
N MET A 49 -1.27 -17.02 8.89
CA MET A 49 -2.63 -17.43 9.27
C MET A 49 -3.16 -18.59 8.41
N SER A 50 -2.63 -18.78 7.20
CA SER A 50 -3.10 -19.80 6.24
C SER A 50 -2.31 -21.10 6.33
N ASP A 51 -1.26 -21.19 7.16
CA ASP A 51 -0.53 -22.43 7.44
C ASP A 51 -1.40 -23.50 8.17
N ASP A 52 -2.61 -23.12 8.62
CA ASP A 52 -3.66 -24.04 9.08
C ASP A 52 -4.70 -24.41 7.99
N SER A 53 -4.61 -23.89 6.76
CA SER A 53 -5.59 -24.15 5.68
C SER A 53 -5.01 -24.01 4.27
N ASN A 54 -4.48 -25.12 3.75
CA ASN A 54 -4.27 -25.49 2.35
C ASN A 54 -4.34 -24.39 1.25
N ASN A 55 -3.19 -24.16 0.61
CA ASN A 55 -2.98 -23.94 -0.84
C ASN A 55 -3.94 -23.00 -1.60
N SER A 56 -3.48 -21.77 -1.91
CA SER A 56 -3.63 -21.24 -3.27
C SER A 56 -2.86 -19.95 -3.57
N SER A 57 -2.09 -20.02 -4.66
CA SER A 57 -2.01 -19.03 -5.74
C SER A 57 -1.33 -17.69 -5.50
N ASN A 58 -0.09 -17.54 -5.99
CA ASN A 58 0.18 -16.84 -7.27
C ASN A 58 1.69 -16.59 -7.43
N GLN A 59 2.34 -17.54 -8.10
CA GLN A 59 3.71 -17.43 -8.58
C GLN A 59 3.69 -16.48 -9.81
N LYS A 60 4.21 -15.27 -9.67
CA LYS A 60 4.50 -14.41 -10.84
C LYS A 60 5.81 -14.89 -11.47
N ILE A 61 5.73 -15.96 -12.27
CA ILE A 61 6.74 -16.25 -13.29
C ILE A 61 6.56 -15.21 -14.40
N SER A 62 7.51 -14.30 -14.51
CA SER A 62 7.76 -13.52 -15.71
C SER A 62 9.10 -12.88 -15.50
N ASP A 63 10.17 -13.64 -15.79
CA ASP A 63 11.41 -13.18 -16.42
C ASP A 63 12.23 -14.43 -16.80
N THR A 64 12.90 -14.36 -17.95
CA THR A 64 13.73 -15.39 -18.61
C THR A 64 13.02 -16.33 -19.59
N ASN A 65 12.48 -15.76 -20.67
CA ASN A 65 12.63 -16.37 -22.00
C ASN A 65 13.97 -15.88 -22.56
N ASP A 66 15.07 -16.51 -22.16
CA ASP A 66 16.36 -16.39 -22.85
C ASP A 66 17.10 -17.73 -22.78
N SER A 67 16.89 -18.53 -23.81
CA SER A 67 17.81 -19.57 -24.24
C SER A 67 17.47 -19.99 -25.67
N ASN A 68 17.86 -19.11 -26.60
CA ASN A 68 18.56 -19.52 -27.80
C ASN A 68 19.64 -20.54 -27.41
N LYS A 69 19.68 -21.73 -28.03
CA LYS A 69 20.88 -22.41 -28.57
C LYS A 69 20.59 -23.89 -28.89
N ASN A 70 20.58 -24.17 -30.19
CA ASN A 70 21.06 -25.37 -30.91
C ASN A 70 20.73 -26.76 -30.33
N ASP A 71 19.93 -27.54 -31.06
CA ASP A 71 20.33 -28.79 -31.72
C ASP A 71 19.27 -29.21 -32.76
#